data_AF-A0A847YEM8-F1
#
_entry.id   AF-A0A847YEM8-F1
#
_cell.length_a   1.000
_cell.length_b   1.000
_cell.length_c   1.000
_cell.angle_alpha   90.00
_cell.angle_beta   90.00
_cell.angle_gamma   90.00
#
_symmetry.space_group_name_H-M   'P 1'
#
loop_
_entity.id
_entity.type
_entity.pdbx_description
1 polymer ?
#
loop_
_entity_poly.entity_id
_entity_poly.type
_entity_poly.pdbx_seq_one_letter_code
_entity_poly.pdbx_strand_id
1 'polypeptide(L)'
;MSAISVVLSRPRSGIPEPAFRGMAEKIAAAVGEEIPFAVVSHLYDAAPQGPVFQFLRELPGDLLMLAPLYPRAAHLVLRANGVDVQLGGHPDREAAGDPAVGTPGSRIAWYLDYRDYLIVDELAEKVRAFLHSRRAATVHAASAGSLIGREWRIVEEEVRPRWYPVIDPDRCRQCYECVNFCLFGVFDLDTAGRIFVAQPEACRPGCPACARVCPEGAIVFPLYNDPIIAGADGNGKDGTPPGLISLSPPPPPRRAPPEADSTREQAQAERRRYLADAGLGGTNGKDGPSAGGPGGERT
;
A
#
# COMPACT_ATOMS: atom_id res chain seq x y z
N MET A 1 -10.16 -22.40 -4.52
CA MET A 1 -9.42 -21.13 -4.56
C MET A 1 -10.40 -20.00 -4.77
N SER A 2 -10.11 -18.81 -4.23
CA SER A 2 -11.01 -17.66 -4.25
C SER A 2 -11.21 -17.12 -5.68
N ALA A 3 -12.37 -16.53 -5.97
CA ALA A 3 -12.58 -15.80 -7.22
C ALA A 3 -11.52 -14.69 -7.38
N ILE A 4 -11.03 -14.42 -8.60
CA ILE A 4 -10.04 -13.35 -8.83
C ILE A 4 -10.71 -12.13 -9.47
N SER A 5 -10.29 -10.93 -9.03
CA SER A 5 -10.67 -9.65 -9.65
C SER A 5 -9.44 -8.95 -10.21
N VAL A 6 -9.59 -8.18 -11.29
CA VAL A 6 -8.53 -7.36 -11.89
C VAL A 6 -8.84 -5.90 -11.66
N VAL A 7 -7.87 -5.15 -11.14
CA VAL A 7 -8.00 -3.71 -10.90
C VAL A 7 -6.86 -2.97 -11.60
N LEU A 8 -7.21 -1.93 -12.36
CA LEU A 8 -6.26 -1.02 -13.00
C LEU A 8 -6.30 0.34 -12.31
N SER A 9 -5.21 0.71 -11.65
CA SER A 9 -5.00 2.05 -11.12
C SER A 9 -4.68 3.01 -12.25
N ARG A 10 -5.36 4.16 -12.30
CA ARG A 10 -5.01 5.26 -13.19
C ARG A 10 -3.59 5.79 -12.89
N PRO A 11 -2.86 6.34 -13.88
CA PRO A 11 -1.62 7.08 -13.64
C PRO A 11 -1.91 8.47 -13.02
N ARG A 12 -0.97 9.00 -12.23
CA ARG A 12 -1.10 10.35 -11.63
C ARG A 12 -1.12 11.45 -12.70
N SER A 13 -0.34 11.30 -13.76
CA SER A 13 -0.27 12.21 -14.92
C SER A 13 0.62 11.59 -16.00
N GLY A 14 0.53 12.10 -17.23
CA GLY A 14 1.48 11.76 -18.32
C GLY A 14 0.94 10.83 -19.40
N ILE A 15 -0.25 10.25 -19.22
CA ILE A 15 -0.95 9.50 -20.27
C ILE A 15 -2.22 10.29 -20.65
N PRO A 16 -2.38 10.71 -21.92
CA PRO A 16 -3.61 11.35 -22.38
C PRO A 16 -4.83 10.44 -22.19
N GLU A 17 -6.00 11.02 -21.89
CA GLU A 17 -7.23 10.25 -21.62
C GLU A 17 -7.59 9.24 -22.74
N PRO A 18 -7.48 9.59 -24.04
CA PRO A 18 -7.73 8.61 -25.10
C PRO A 18 -6.75 7.42 -25.09
N ALA A 19 -5.48 7.66 -24.74
CA ALA A 19 -4.47 6.62 -24.67
C ALA A 19 -4.69 5.71 -23.46
N PHE A 20 -5.04 6.28 -22.29
CA PHE A 20 -5.37 5.49 -21.11
C PHE A 20 -6.66 4.67 -21.32
N ARG A 21 -7.68 5.25 -21.94
CA ARG A 21 -8.90 4.52 -22.31
C ARG A 21 -8.61 3.34 -23.22
N GLY A 22 -7.81 3.54 -24.27
CA GLY A 22 -7.39 2.44 -25.16
C GLY A 22 -6.60 1.35 -24.42
N MET A 23 -5.80 1.73 -23.43
CA MET A 23 -5.11 0.77 -22.55
C MET A 23 -6.11 -0.05 -21.73
N ALA A 24 -7.06 0.62 -21.06
CA ALA A 24 -8.09 -0.04 -20.27
C ALA A 24 -8.96 -0.98 -21.12
N GLU A 25 -9.32 -0.59 -22.34
CA GLU A 25 -10.07 -1.43 -23.29
C GLU A 25 -9.30 -2.69 -23.69
N LYS A 26 -8.00 -2.58 -24.00
CA LYS A 26 -7.15 -3.74 -24.32
C LYS A 26 -7.00 -4.69 -23.14
N ILE A 27 -6.83 -4.14 -21.93
CA ILE A 27 -6.77 -4.93 -20.70
C ILE A 27 -8.12 -5.61 -20.46
N ALA A 28 -9.25 -4.90 -20.56
CA ALA A 28 -10.58 -5.47 -20.40
C ALA A 28 -10.82 -6.65 -21.37
N ALA A 29 -10.40 -6.49 -22.63
CA ALA A 29 -10.47 -7.56 -23.63
C ALA A 29 -9.59 -8.78 -23.26
N ALA A 30 -8.44 -8.57 -22.64
CA ALA A 30 -7.58 -9.65 -22.15
C ALA A 30 -8.14 -10.35 -20.90
N VAL A 31 -8.86 -9.63 -20.04
CA VAL A 31 -9.52 -10.16 -18.85
C VAL A 31 -10.75 -11.02 -19.22
N GLY A 32 -11.51 -10.59 -20.22
CA GLY A 32 -12.74 -11.26 -20.67
C GLY A 32 -13.97 -10.93 -19.80
N GLU A 33 -15.14 -11.38 -20.23
CA GLU A 33 -16.43 -10.98 -19.62
C GLU A 33 -16.74 -11.67 -18.28
N GLU A 34 -16.02 -12.75 -17.95
CA GLU A 34 -16.29 -13.61 -16.78
C GLU A 34 -15.52 -13.19 -15.51
N ILE A 35 -14.51 -12.32 -15.64
CA ILE A 35 -13.69 -11.86 -14.51
C ILE A 35 -14.01 -10.39 -14.24
N PRO A 36 -14.32 -10.01 -12.99
CA PRO A 36 -14.51 -8.62 -12.62
C PRO A 36 -13.28 -7.77 -12.98
N PHE A 37 -13.50 -6.74 -13.80
CA PHE A 37 -12.50 -5.73 -14.12
C PHE A 37 -12.97 -4.35 -13.64
N ALA A 38 -12.10 -3.64 -12.95
CA ALA A 38 -12.36 -2.28 -12.51
C ALA A 38 -11.17 -1.34 -12.75
N VAL A 39 -11.46 -0.07 -12.96
CA VAL A 39 -10.48 1.01 -12.97
C VAL A 39 -10.73 1.93 -11.78
N VAL A 40 -9.65 2.32 -11.11
CA VAL A 40 -9.70 3.16 -9.91
C VAL A 40 -8.85 4.42 -10.09
N SER A 41 -9.18 5.51 -9.40
CA SER A 41 -8.26 6.66 -9.25
C SER A 41 -6.86 6.22 -8.79
N HIS A 42 -5.84 7.04 -9.04
CA HIS A 42 -4.44 6.67 -8.77
C HIS A 42 -4.24 6.15 -7.33
N LEU A 43 -3.80 4.90 -7.21
CA LEU A 43 -3.84 4.11 -5.97
C LEU A 43 -3.15 4.80 -4.78
N TYR A 44 -2.03 5.47 -5.02
CA TYR A 44 -1.29 6.15 -3.96
C TYR A 44 -1.87 7.52 -3.58
N ASP A 45 -2.68 8.12 -4.45
CA ASP A 45 -3.36 9.40 -4.19
C ASP A 45 -4.76 9.26 -3.60
N ALA A 46 -5.36 8.08 -3.75
CA ALA A 46 -6.65 7.74 -3.16
C ALA A 46 -6.68 8.03 -1.66
N ALA A 47 -7.82 8.50 -1.15
CA ALA A 47 -7.98 8.83 0.27
C ALA A 47 -8.23 7.54 1.08
N PRO A 48 -7.65 7.34 2.28
CA PRO A 48 -7.74 6.06 3.00
C PRO A 48 -9.17 5.58 3.29
N GLN A 49 -10.08 6.53 3.46
CA GLN A 49 -11.51 6.29 3.68
C GLN A 49 -12.38 6.65 2.47
N GLY A 50 -11.75 6.86 1.31
CA GLY A 50 -12.42 7.21 0.07
C GLY A 50 -13.00 6.00 -0.68
N PRO A 51 -13.75 6.26 -1.77
CA PRO A 51 -14.42 5.23 -2.57
C PRO A 51 -13.49 4.13 -3.09
N VAL A 52 -12.25 4.47 -3.46
CA VAL A 52 -11.28 3.50 -4.01
C VAL A 52 -10.94 2.43 -2.97
N PHE A 53 -10.50 2.82 -1.77
CA PHE A 53 -10.15 1.83 -0.74
C PHE A 53 -11.38 1.16 -0.12
N GLN A 54 -12.53 1.83 -0.07
CA GLN A 54 -13.79 1.16 0.27
C GLN A 54 -14.08 0.00 -0.70
N PHE A 55 -14.06 0.27 -2.00
CA PHE A 55 -14.26 -0.73 -3.04
C PHE A 55 -13.25 -1.89 -2.95
N LEU A 56 -11.96 -1.59 -2.78
CA LEU A 56 -10.90 -2.61 -2.71
C LEU A 56 -11.02 -3.52 -1.46
N ARG A 57 -11.55 -3.00 -0.35
CA ARG A 57 -11.84 -3.79 0.86
C ARG A 57 -13.05 -4.71 0.65
N GLU A 58 -14.04 -4.26 -0.11
CA GLU A 58 -15.28 -5.01 -0.38
C GLU A 58 -15.15 -6.05 -1.50
N LEU A 59 -14.13 -5.95 -2.37
CA LEU A 59 -13.90 -6.93 -3.45
C LEU A 59 -13.72 -8.36 -2.91
N PRO A 60 -14.50 -9.35 -3.37
CA PRO A 60 -14.32 -10.72 -2.93
C PRO A 60 -13.12 -11.38 -3.62
N GLY A 61 -12.40 -12.20 -2.86
CA GLY A 61 -11.37 -13.10 -3.37
C GLY A 61 -10.07 -12.42 -3.84
N ASP A 62 -9.27 -13.15 -4.60
CA ASP A 62 -7.92 -12.72 -4.93
C ASP A 62 -7.89 -11.54 -5.91
N LEU A 63 -6.75 -10.85 -6.01
CA LEU A 63 -6.61 -9.60 -6.74
C LEU A 63 -5.42 -9.64 -7.69
N LEU A 64 -5.60 -9.20 -8.94
CA LEU A 64 -4.51 -8.74 -9.80
C LEU A 64 -4.59 -7.21 -9.91
N MET A 65 -3.60 -6.52 -9.34
CA MET A 65 -3.48 -5.08 -9.34
C MET A 65 -2.49 -4.62 -10.41
N LEU A 66 -2.97 -3.84 -11.38
CA LEU A 66 -2.16 -3.16 -12.38
C LEU A 66 -1.99 -1.71 -11.91
N ALA A 67 -0.78 -1.31 -11.52
CA ALA A 67 -0.53 0.02 -10.97
C ALA A 67 0.80 0.59 -11.48
N PRO A 68 0.97 1.91 -11.57
CA PRO A 68 2.23 2.54 -11.95
C PRO A 68 3.17 2.63 -10.75
N LEU A 69 3.30 1.55 -10.00
CA LEU A 69 4.05 1.44 -8.74
C LEU A 69 4.78 0.11 -8.73
N TYR A 70 5.95 0.08 -8.09
CA TYR A 70 6.63 -1.19 -7.86
C TYR A 70 5.70 -2.15 -7.09
N PRO A 71 5.73 -3.47 -7.38
CA PRO A 71 4.88 -4.47 -6.75
C PRO A 71 4.80 -4.38 -5.22
N ARG A 72 5.95 -4.30 -4.54
CA ARG A 72 6.01 -4.12 -3.09
C ARG A 72 5.40 -2.80 -2.65
N ALA A 73 5.60 -1.71 -3.38
CA ALA A 73 5.01 -0.42 -3.04
C ALA A 73 3.47 -0.45 -3.14
N ALA A 74 2.93 -1.01 -4.23
CA ALA A 74 1.49 -1.21 -4.40
C ALA A 74 0.91 -2.09 -3.28
N HIS A 75 1.61 -3.17 -2.91
CA HIS A 75 1.24 -4.04 -1.80
C HIS A 75 1.14 -3.30 -0.46
N LEU A 76 2.17 -2.50 -0.14
CA LEU A 76 2.21 -1.72 1.09
C LEU A 76 1.15 -0.63 1.13
N VAL A 77 0.84 0.01 0.00
CA VAL A 77 -0.27 0.97 -0.10
C VAL A 77 -1.62 0.29 0.18
N LEU A 78 -1.88 -0.90 -0.37
CA LEU A 78 -3.09 -1.65 -0.06
C LEU A 78 -3.19 -1.96 1.44
N ARG A 79 -2.14 -2.54 2.04
CA ARG A 79 -2.14 -2.91 3.47
C ARG A 79 -2.25 -1.69 4.40
N ALA A 80 -1.56 -0.60 4.09
CA ALA A 80 -1.63 0.65 4.86
C ALA A 80 -3.05 1.25 4.89
N ASN A 81 -3.88 0.92 3.89
CA ASN A 81 -5.28 1.38 3.80
C ASN A 81 -6.30 0.27 4.14
N GLY A 82 -5.87 -0.76 4.88
CA GLY A 82 -6.77 -1.77 5.45
C GLY A 82 -7.29 -2.81 4.45
N VAL A 83 -6.67 -2.94 3.28
CA VAL A 83 -6.98 -4.00 2.32
C VAL A 83 -6.23 -5.26 2.77
N ASP A 84 -6.94 -6.25 3.30
CA ASP A 84 -6.33 -7.51 3.77
C ASP A 84 -5.96 -8.40 2.58
N VAL A 85 -4.67 -8.37 2.24
CA VAL A 85 -4.07 -9.14 1.16
C VAL A 85 -2.66 -9.61 1.53
N GLN A 86 -2.31 -10.79 1.06
CA GLN A 86 -0.95 -11.33 1.07
C GLN A 86 -0.28 -11.07 -0.27
N LEU A 87 1.03 -10.86 -0.24
CA LEU A 87 1.81 -10.68 -1.46
C LEU A 87 1.92 -12.02 -2.20
N GLY A 88 1.30 -12.10 -3.37
CA GLY A 88 1.54 -13.17 -4.32
C GLY A 88 2.93 -13.04 -4.96
N GLY A 89 3.50 -14.16 -5.42
CA GLY A 89 4.75 -14.15 -6.18
C GLY A 89 4.67 -13.28 -7.44
N HIS A 90 5.80 -12.80 -7.96
CA HIS A 90 5.81 -11.92 -9.14
C HIS A 90 5.19 -12.63 -10.36
N PRO A 91 4.24 -12.02 -11.10
CA PRO A 91 3.56 -12.68 -12.22
C PRO A 91 4.51 -13.19 -13.32
N ASP A 92 5.65 -12.53 -13.52
CA ASP A 92 6.69 -12.95 -14.49
C ASP A 92 7.68 -14.00 -13.99
N ARG A 93 7.73 -14.27 -12.68
CA ARG A 93 8.60 -15.32 -12.15
C ARG A 93 7.83 -16.63 -12.20
N GLU A 94 8.04 -17.40 -13.27
CA GLU A 94 7.54 -18.77 -13.42
C GLU A 94 7.68 -19.53 -12.10
N ALA A 95 6.54 -19.96 -11.55
CA ALA A 95 6.44 -20.91 -10.43
C ALA A 95 7.41 -20.67 -9.25
N ALA A 96 7.68 -19.42 -8.86
CA ALA A 96 8.51 -19.14 -7.69
C ALA A 96 7.70 -19.22 -6.38
N GLY A 97 7.44 -20.47 -5.96
CA GLY A 97 6.96 -20.85 -4.63
C GLY A 97 5.46 -20.76 -4.45
N ASP A 98 4.89 -21.75 -3.74
CA ASP A 98 3.58 -21.59 -3.11
C ASP A 98 3.52 -20.23 -2.39
N PRO A 99 2.38 -19.52 -2.42
CA PRO A 99 2.21 -18.32 -1.60
C PRO A 99 2.66 -18.67 -0.18
N ALA A 100 3.54 -17.84 0.40
CA ALA A 100 4.01 -18.03 1.77
C ALA A 100 2.80 -18.35 2.64
N VAL A 101 2.78 -19.52 3.28
CA VAL A 101 1.63 -20.10 3.98
C VAL A 101 0.97 -19.02 4.83
N GLY A 102 -0.15 -18.53 4.32
CA GLY A 102 -0.82 -17.37 4.83
C GLY A 102 -1.78 -17.68 5.95
N THR A 103 -2.14 -16.67 6.73
CA THR A 103 -3.27 -16.73 7.65
C THR A 103 -4.52 -17.21 6.89
N PRO A 104 -5.23 -18.24 7.37
CA PRO A 104 -6.47 -18.69 6.76
C PRO A 104 -7.47 -17.54 6.65
N GLY A 105 -7.88 -17.20 5.43
CA GLY A 105 -8.91 -16.18 5.16
C GLY A 105 -8.43 -14.89 4.48
N SER A 106 -7.13 -14.60 4.45
CA SER A 106 -6.63 -13.42 3.70
C SER A 106 -6.52 -13.72 2.20
N ARG A 107 -6.87 -12.73 1.38
CA ARG A 107 -6.85 -12.80 -0.09
C ARG A 107 -5.40 -12.74 -0.60
N ILE A 108 -5.10 -13.31 -1.76
CA ILE A 108 -3.79 -13.12 -2.39
C ILE A 108 -3.88 -11.97 -3.40
N ALA A 109 -2.90 -11.08 -3.40
CA ALA A 109 -2.78 -10.01 -4.38
C ALA A 109 -1.49 -10.13 -5.19
N TRP A 110 -1.63 -10.08 -6.50
CA TRP A 110 -0.56 -9.99 -7.48
C TRP A 110 -0.49 -8.59 -8.06
N TYR A 111 0.70 -8.19 -8.49
CA TYR A 111 0.95 -6.83 -8.94
C TYR A 111 1.71 -6.85 -10.25
N LEU A 112 1.28 -6.01 -11.20
CA LEU A 112 2.05 -5.67 -12.39
C LEU A 112 2.29 -4.17 -12.37
N ASP A 113 3.56 -3.79 -12.41
CA ASP A 113 3.95 -2.42 -12.70
C ASP A 113 3.80 -2.19 -14.20
N TYR A 114 2.70 -1.58 -14.63
CA TYR A 114 2.47 -1.40 -16.07
C TYR A 114 3.46 -0.43 -16.72
N ARG A 115 4.31 0.27 -15.94
CA ARG A 115 5.40 1.11 -16.49
C ARG A 115 6.53 0.28 -17.09
N ASP A 116 6.66 -0.99 -16.69
CA ASP A 116 7.65 -1.91 -17.25
C ASP A 116 7.30 -2.36 -18.69
N TYR A 117 6.08 -2.03 -19.15
CA TYR A 117 5.55 -2.44 -20.45
C TYR A 117 5.53 -1.24 -21.40
N LEU A 118 6.41 -1.27 -22.39
CA LEU A 118 6.48 -0.22 -23.42
C LEU A 118 5.30 -0.31 -24.41
N ILE A 119 4.71 -1.50 -24.56
CA ILE A 119 3.63 -1.79 -25.50
C ILE A 119 2.45 -2.38 -24.73
N VAL A 120 1.27 -1.77 -24.88
CA VAL A 120 0.05 -2.19 -24.17
C VAL A 120 -0.34 -3.64 -24.49
N ASP A 121 -0.07 -4.11 -25.71
CA ASP A 121 -0.38 -5.49 -26.10
C ASP A 121 0.46 -6.50 -25.30
N GLU A 122 1.71 -6.19 -24.94
CA GLU A 122 2.53 -7.05 -24.09
C GLU A 122 1.93 -7.17 -22.68
N LEU A 123 1.47 -6.06 -22.11
CA LEU A 123 0.77 -6.05 -20.83
C LEU A 123 -0.53 -6.87 -20.90
N ALA A 124 -1.30 -6.71 -21.97
CA ALA A 124 -2.55 -7.45 -22.18
C ALA A 124 -2.30 -8.96 -22.31
N GLU A 125 -1.27 -9.38 -23.05
CA GLU A 125 -0.86 -10.79 -23.13
C GLU A 125 -0.42 -11.33 -21.76
N LYS A 126 0.31 -10.55 -20.97
CA LYS A 126 0.70 -10.95 -19.61
C LYS A 126 -0.49 -11.13 -18.68
N VAL A 127 -1.45 -10.20 -18.71
CA VAL A 127 -2.70 -10.34 -17.96
C VAL A 127 -3.43 -11.62 -18.37
N ARG A 128 -3.56 -11.87 -19.68
CA ARG A 128 -4.23 -13.08 -20.19
C ARG A 128 -3.52 -14.35 -19.76
N ALA A 129 -2.20 -14.43 -19.92
CA ALA A 129 -1.40 -15.58 -19.55
C ALA A 129 -1.49 -15.87 -18.04
N PHE A 130 -1.40 -14.83 -17.21
CA PHE A 130 -1.57 -14.95 -15.78
C PHE A 130 -2.96 -15.51 -15.42
N LEU A 131 -4.03 -14.92 -15.95
CA LEU A 131 -5.40 -15.38 -15.68
C LEU A 131 -5.64 -16.80 -16.19
N HIS A 132 -5.07 -17.17 -17.34
CA HIS A 132 -5.18 -18.54 -17.89
C HIS A 132 -4.49 -19.57 -16.98
N SER A 133 -3.28 -19.27 -16.49
CA SER A 133 -2.57 -20.16 -15.56
C SER A 133 -3.31 -20.36 -14.23
N ARG A 134 -4.09 -19.35 -13.78
CA ARG A 134 -4.95 -19.44 -12.59
C ARG A 134 -6.27 -20.18 -12.86
N ARG A 135 -6.84 -20.04 -14.06
CA ARG A 135 -8.07 -20.74 -14.48
C ARG A 135 -7.86 -22.23 -14.72
N ALA A 136 -6.74 -22.64 -15.31
CA ALA A 136 -6.42 -24.05 -15.57
C ALA A 136 -6.31 -24.89 -14.29
N ALA A 137 -6.12 -24.25 -13.13
CA ALA A 137 -6.11 -24.89 -11.82
C ALA A 137 -7.53 -25.11 -11.20
N THR A 138 -8.63 -24.64 -11.84
CA THR A 138 -9.86 -24.28 -11.10
C THR A 138 -11.20 -24.56 -11.83
N VAL A 139 -11.40 -25.71 -12.47
CA VAL A 139 -12.71 -26.08 -13.03
C VAL A 139 -13.71 -26.47 -11.91
N HIS A 140 -14.24 -25.50 -11.16
CA HIS A 140 -15.54 -25.49 -10.43
C HIS A 140 -15.51 -24.46 -9.28
N ALA A 141 -16.02 -23.24 -9.51
CA ALA A 141 -16.62 -22.40 -8.46
C ALA A 141 -17.27 -21.17 -9.09
N ALA A 142 -18.53 -21.30 -9.49
CA ALA A 142 -19.35 -20.18 -9.90
C ALA A 142 -20.20 -19.70 -8.70
N SER A 143 -20.01 -18.44 -8.31
CA SER A 143 -21.09 -17.44 -8.21
C SER A 143 -20.54 -16.13 -7.60
N ALA A 144 -20.07 -15.22 -8.45
CA ALA A 144 -19.93 -13.81 -8.10
C ALA A 144 -21.10 -13.05 -8.76
N GLY A 145 -22.14 -12.74 -7.99
CA GLY A 145 -23.25 -11.92 -8.46
C GLY A 145 -22.85 -10.45 -8.67
N SER A 146 -23.47 -9.82 -9.68
CA SER A 146 -23.49 -8.38 -10.02
C SER A 146 -22.17 -7.68 -10.43
N LEU A 147 -21.02 -8.36 -10.51
CA LEU A 147 -19.76 -7.78 -11.02
C LEU A 147 -19.34 -8.32 -12.40
N ILE A 148 -20.21 -9.12 -13.03
CA ILE A 148 -19.97 -9.78 -14.32
C ILE A 148 -20.81 -9.05 -15.38
N GLY A 149 -20.17 -8.49 -16.41
CA GLY A 149 -20.82 -7.69 -17.45
C GLY A 149 -19.82 -7.18 -18.49
N ARG A 150 -20.33 -6.67 -19.63
CA ARG A 150 -19.51 -6.16 -20.74
C ARG A 150 -18.84 -4.82 -20.46
N GLU A 151 -19.30 -4.11 -19.43
CA GLU A 151 -18.74 -2.83 -18.99
C GLU A 151 -17.98 -2.99 -17.68
N TRP A 152 -16.74 -2.51 -17.67
CA TRP A 152 -15.88 -2.51 -16.49
C TRP A 152 -16.26 -1.36 -15.56
N ARG A 153 -16.09 -1.59 -14.26
CA ARG A 153 -16.49 -0.63 -13.23
C ARG A 153 -15.45 0.49 -13.11
N ILE A 154 -15.89 1.74 -13.08
CA ILE A 154 -15.03 2.90 -12.80
C ILE A 154 -15.31 3.37 -11.37
N VAL A 155 -14.28 3.41 -10.53
CA VAL A 155 -14.34 3.93 -9.16
C VAL A 155 -13.40 5.12 -9.07
N GLU A 156 -13.94 6.30 -9.39
CA GLU A 156 -13.21 7.55 -9.34
C GLU A 156 -13.53 8.31 -8.04
N GLU A 157 -12.51 9.00 -7.53
CA GLU A 157 -12.61 10.01 -6.49
C GLU A 157 -11.72 11.20 -6.84
N GLU A 158 -12.05 12.37 -6.30
CA GLU A 158 -11.20 13.56 -6.43
C GLU A 158 -9.88 13.31 -5.70
N VAL A 159 -8.80 13.22 -6.47
CA VAL A 159 -7.45 12.97 -5.96
C VAL A 159 -6.59 14.21 -6.10
N ARG A 160 -5.80 14.48 -5.05
CA ARG A 160 -4.69 15.45 -5.09
C ARG A 160 -3.37 14.69 -4.98
N PRO A 161 -2.26 15.17 -5.59
CA PRO A 161 -0.96 14.53 -5.40
C PRO A 161 -0.59 14.48 -3.91
N ARG A 162 -0.43 13.27 -3.38
CA ARG A 162 -0.03 13.00 -1.99
C ARG A 162 1.46 12.65 -1.89
N TRP A 163 2.01 12.90 -0.71
CA TRP A 163 3.39 12.53 -0.37
C TRP A 163 3.41 11.98 1.06
N TYR A 164 3.57 10.67 1.23
CA TYR A 164 3.62 10.02 2.54
C TYR A 164 4.40 8.69 2.49
N PRO A 165 5.08 8.30 3.57
CA PRO A 165 5.69 6.98 3.64
C PRO A 165 4.63 5.90 3.84
N VAL A 166 4.89 4.70 3.31
CA VAL A 166 4.25 3.45 3.75
C VAL A 166 5.29 2.56 4.42
N ILE A 167 4.87 1.80 5.43
CA ILE A 167 5.75 0.94 6.23
C ILE A 167 5.57 -0.49 5.78
N ASP A 168 6.67 -1.18 5.54
CA ASP A 168 6.76 -2.62 5.36
C ASP A 168 6.80 -3.32 6.72
N PRO A 169 5.68 -3.91 7.17
CA PRO A 169 5.64 -4.56 8.48
C PRO A 169 6.50 -5.83 8.53
N ASP A 170 6.77 -6.45 7.39
CA ASP A 170 7.51 -7.72 7.30
C ASP A 170 9.02 -7.46 7.42
N ARG A 171 9.48 -6.24 7.12
CA ARG A 171 10.86 -5.78 7.35
C ARG A 171 11.03 -4.95 8.63
N CYS A 172 9.99 -4.31 9.13
CA CYS A 172 10.12 -3.36 10.23
C CYS A 172 10.35 -4.04 11.59
N ARG A 173 11.61 -4.04 12.06
CA ARG A 173 11.99 -4.57 13.38
C ARG A 173 11.71 -3.67 14.59
N GLN A 174 10.87 -2.64 14.44
CA GLN A 174 10.50 -1.72 15.53
C GLN A 174 11.70 -1.01 16.20
N CYS A 175 12.67 -0.54 15.39
CA CYS A 175 13.87 0.13 15.89
C CYS A 175 13.68 1.61 16.27
N TYR A 176 12.54 2.20 15.92
CA TYR A 176 12.15 3.58 16.22
C TYR A 176 13.00 4.71 15.60
N GLU A 177 14.01 4.40 14.78
CA GLU A 177 14.82 5.41 14.08
C GLU A 177 13.97 6.39 13.27
N CYS A 178 12.95 5.91 12.55
CA CYS A 178 12.05 6.78 11.79
C CYS A 178 11.21 7.72 12.68
N VAL A 179 10.85 7.28 13.89
CA VAL A 179 10.11 8.08 14.87
C VAL A 179 11.00 9.18 15.42
N ASN A 180 12.23 8.83 15.81
CA ASN A 180 13.21 9.79 16.37
C ASN A 180 13.70 10.79 15.32
N PHE A 181 13.84 10.35 14.06
CA PHE A 181 14.36 11.17 12.99
C PHE A 181 13.32 12.16 12.43
N CYS A 182 12.04 11.79 12.40
CA CYS A 182 11.02 12.59 11.71
C CYS A 182 10.52 13.76 12.56
N LEU A 183 11.09 14.94 12.33
CA LEU A 183 10.67 16.19 13.00
C LEU A 183 9.22 16.60 12.67
N PHE A 184 8.68 16.18 11.54
CA PHE A 184 7.31 16.51 11.11
C PHE A 184 6.25 15.66 11.78
N GLY A 185 6.63 14.66 12.58
CA GLY A 185 5.68 13.86 13.31
C GLY A 185 4.83 12.92 12.46
N VAL A 186 5.37 12.44 11.35
CA VAL A 186 4.66 11.51 10.45
C VAL A 186 4.40 10.16 11.11
N PHE A 187 5.32 9.70 11.97
CA PHE A 187 5.26 8.40 12.64
C PHE A 187 4.85 8.53 14.11
N ASP A 188 4.19 7.50 14.62
CA ASP A 188 3.91 7.33 16.05
C ASP A 188 3.87 5.83 16.42
N LEU A 189 3.61 5.55 17.68
CA LEU A 189 3.57 4.20 18.25
C LEU A 189 2.16 3.87 18.72
N ASP A 190 1.65 2.72 18.30
CA ASP A 190 0.35 2.22 18.74
C ASP A 190 0.41 1.78 20.23
N THR A 191 -0.72 1.33 20.78
CA THR A 191 -0.81 0.86 22.18
C THR A 191 0.04 -0.37 22.47
N ALA A 192 0.43 -1.12 21.44
CA ALA A 192 1.34 -2.26 21.51
C ALA A 192 2.80 -1.87 21.26
N GLY A 193 3.10 -0.57 21.09
CA GLY A 193 4.44 -0.06 20.83
C GLY A 193 4.92 -0.28 19.39
N ARG A 194 4.02 -0.55 18.44
CA ARG A 194 4.35 -0.74 17.02
C ARG A 194 4.29 0.58 16.26
N ILE A 195 5.25 0.78 15.37
CA ILE A 195 5.36 1.96 14.51
C ILE A 195 4.24 1.94 13.47
N PHE A 196 3.54 3.07 13.36
CA PHE A 196 2.58 3.34 12.29
C PHE A 196 2.72 4.77 11.77
N VAL A 197 2.13 5.04 10.61
CA VAL A 197 2.09 6.37 10.00
C VAL A 197 0.88 7.10 10.56
N ALA A 198 1.10 7.95 11.56
CA ALA A 198 0.03 8.67 12.25
C ALA A 198 -0.46 9.90 11.49
N GLN A 199 0.47 10.62 10.84
CA GLN A 199 0.17 11.88 10.15
C GLN A 199 0.78 11.86 8.74
N PRO A 200 0.20 11.10 7.78
CA PRO A 200 0.74 11.00 6.44
C PRO A 200 0.86 12.35 5.74
N GLU A 201 -0.13 13.25 5.94
CA GLU A 201 -0.17 14.57 5.32
C GLU A 201 0.82 15.58 5.91
N ALA A 202 1.39 15.29 7.09
CA ALA A 202 2.44 16.14 7.69
C ALA A 202 3.81 15.92 7.02
N CYS A 203 3.95 14.91 6.16
CA CYS A 203 5.22 14.62 5.51
C CYS A 203 5.60 15.75 4.55
N ARG A 204 6.77 16.36 4.76
CA ARG A 204 7.29 17.40 3.86
C ARG A 204 7.42 16.85 2.43
N PRO A 205 6.76 17.47 1.43
CA PRO A 205 6.81 17.02 0.05
C PRO A 205 8.24 16.79 -0.45
N GLY A 206 8.48 15.62 -1.05
CA GLY A 206 9.77 15.22 -1.62
C GLY A 206 10.84 14.81 -0.61
N CYS A 207 10.58 14.80 0.70
CA CYS A 207 11.53 14.35 1.72
C CYS A 207 11.47 12.81 1.89
N PRO A 208 12.55 12.06 1.61
CA PRO A 208 12.60 10.60 1.81
C PRO A 208 13.47 10.20 3.02
N ALA A 209 13.86 11.16 3.86
CA ALA A 209 15.01 11.00 4.74
C ALA A 209 14.81 9.89 5.80
N CYS A 210 13.58 9.67 6.26
CA CYS A 210 13.25 8.53 7.14
C CYS A 210 13.48 7.16 6.47
N ALA A 211 13.40 7.07 5.14
CA ALA A 211 13.74 5.84 4.41
C ALA A 211 15.23 5.55 4.38
N ARG A 212 16.08 6.59 4.35
CA ARG A 212 17.54 6.43 4.37
C ARG A 212 18.10 6.02 5.72
N VAL A 213 17.48 6.47 6.81
CA VAL A 213 17.90 6.11 8.18
C VAL A 213 17.32 4.78 8.64
N CYS A 214 16.34 4.22 7.93
CA CYS A 214 15.77 2.93 8.28
C CYS A 214 16.77 1.80 7.95
N PRO A 215 17.31 1.09 8.95
CA PRO A 215 18.33 0.07 8.71
C PRO A 215 17.81 -1.14 7.93
N GLU A 216 16.50 -1.40 7.98
CA GLU A 216 15.86 -2.54 7.31
C GLU A 216 15.29 -2.19 5.92
N GLY A 217 15.39 -0.93 5.49
CA GLY A 217 14.72 -0.46 4.27
C GLY A 217 13.20 -0.68 4.29
N ALA A 218 12.58 -0.58 5.48
CA ALA A 218 11.16 -0.84 5.69
C ALA A 218 10.26 0.36 5.34
N ILE A 219 10.82 1.57 5.23
CA ILE A 219 10.05 2.76 4.88
C ILE A 219 10.12 2.98 3.36
N VAL A 220 8.97 3.04 2.70
CA VAL A 220 8.84 3.18 1.25
C VAL A 220 8.10 4.47 0.90
N PHE A 221 8.60 5.20 -0.10
CA PHE A 221 7.92 6.33 -0.73
C PHE A 221 7.60 5.96 -2.18
N PRO A 222 6.40 5.44 -2.49
CA PRO A 222 6.08 4.76 -3.76
C PRO A 222 6.39 5.54 -5.05
N LEU A 223 6.43 6.87 -4.98
CA LEU A 223 6.71 7.76 -6.12
C LEU A 223 8.03 8.53 -5.98
N TYR A 224 8.96 8.06 -5.16
CA TYR A 224 10.29 8.62 -5.12
C TYR A 224 11.13 8.17 -6.34
N ASN A 225 12.15 8.95 -6.70
CA ASN A 225 12.94 8.69 -7.90
C ASN A 225 13.97 7.56 -7.72
N ASP A 226 14.39 7.29 -6.48
CA ASP A 226 15.26 6.14 -6.18
C ASP A 226 14.40 4.86 -6.13
N PRO A 227 14.63 3.88 -7.03
CA PRO A 227 13.84 2.65 -7.08
C PRO A 227 13.73 1.93 -5.75
N ILE A 228 14.79 1.91 -4.94
CA ILE A 228 14.85 1.17 -3.68
C ILE A 228 13.93 1.80 -2.65
N ILE A 229 14.01 3.12 -2.50
CA ILE A 229 13.11 3.88 -1.63
C ILE A 229 11.68 3.84 -2.18
N ALA A 230 11.52 3.76 -3.49
CA ALA A 230 10.22 3.60 -4.14
C ALA A 230 9.63 2.20 -4.01
N GLY A 231 10.35 1.23 -3.44
CA GLY A 231 9.85 -0.11 -3.16
C GLY A 231 10.16 -1.12 -4.25
N ALA A 232 11.15 -0.89 -5.11
CA ALA A 232 11.72 -1.96 -5.92
C ALA A 232 12.27 -3.06 -5.00
N ASP A 233 12.10 -4.31 -5.41
CA ASP A 233 12.77 -5.42 -4.76
C ASP A 233 14.26 -5.19 -4.98
N GLY A 234 15.00 -5.01 -3.88
CA GLY A 234 16.37 -4.53 -3.90
C GLY A 234 17.37 -5.32 -4.77
N ASN A 235 16.96 -6.41 -5.37
CA ASN A 235 17.70 -6.97 -6.47
C ASN A 235 17.57 -6.03 -7.67
N GLY A 236 18.64 -5.27 -7.94
CA GLY A 236 18.89 -4.83 -9.31
C GLY A 236 18.75 -6.02 -10.28
N LYS A 237 18.81 -5.76 -11.58
CA LYS A 237 18.68 -6.77 -12.65
C LYS A 237 19.64 -7.98 -12.50
N ASP A 238 20.58 -7.89 -11.55
CA ASP A 238 21.68 -8.80 -11.29
C ASP A 238 21.62 -9.43 -9.88
N GLY A 239 20.50 -9.30 -9.13
CA GLY A 239 20.34 -9.99 -7.84
C GLY A 239 21.14 -9.41 -6.66
N THR A 240 21.76 -8.25 -6.82
CA THR A 240 22.52 -7.60 -5.73
C THR A 240 21.59 -6.71 -4.92
N PRO A 241 21.41 -6.92 -3.59
CA PRO A 241 20.67 -6.00 -2.74
C PRO A 241 21.32 -4.61 -2.83
N PRO A 242 20.55 -3.51 -2.81
CA PRO A 242 21.12 -2.21 -3.05
C PRO A 242 22.07 -1.87 -1.93
N GLY A 243 23.19 -1.26 -2.32
CA GLY A 243 24.11 -0.61 -1.40
C GLY A 243 23.39 0.48 -0.62
N LEU A 244 22.77 0.10 0.50
CA LEU A 244 23.07 0.80 1.74
C LEU A 244 24.59 0.85 1.79
N ILE A 245 25.15 2.06 1.92
CA ILE A 245 26.55 2.26 2.27
C ILE A 245 26.94 1.13 3.22
N SER A 246 28.03 0.40 2.94
CA SER A 246 28.54 -0.69 3.76
C SER A 246 28.86 -0.18 5.17
N LEU A 247 27.81 0.00 5.96
CA LEU A 247 27.82 0.08 7.39
C LEU A 247 27.59 -1.36 7.78
N SER A 248 28.51 -1.88 8.59
CA SER A 248 28.40 -3.23 9.15
C SER A 248 26.97 -3.51 9.59
N PRO A 249 26.45 -4.74 9.42
CA PRO A 249 25.08 -5.07 9.81
C PRO A 249 24.86 -4.58 11.24
N PRO A 250 23.80 -3.79 11.51
CA PRO A 250 23.52 -3.36 12.87
C PRO A 250 23.34 -4.63 13.72
N PRO A 251 23.87 -4.65 14.95
CA PRO A 251 23.71 -5.78 15.85
C PRO A 251 22.20 -6.12 16.00
N PRO A 252 21.84 -7.38 16.30
CA PRO A 252 20.45 -7.76 16.50
C PRO A 252 19.80 -6.81 17.52
N PRO A 253 18.50 -6.48 17.35
CA PRO A 253 17.83 -5.52 18.22
C PRO A 253 17.95 -5.98 19.67
N ARG A 254 18.78 -5.28 20.44
CA ARG A 254 18.77 -5.41 21.89
C ARG A 254 17.45 -4.81 22.36
N ARG A 255 16.81 -5.42 23.37
CA ARG A 255 15.77 -4.72 24.13
C ARG A 255 16.28 -3.32 24.44
N ALA A 256 15.49 -2.31 24.09
CA ALA A 256 15.86 -0.93 24.32
C ALA A 256 16.24 -0.76 25.80
N PRO A 257 17.44 -0.23 26.11
CA PRO A 257 17.80 0.06 27.49
C PRO A 257 16.80 1.06 28.06
N PRO A 258 16.52 1.05 29.38
CA PRO A 258 15.54 1.94 30.02
C PRO A 258 15.80 3.44 29.78
N GLU A 259 17.03 3.82 29.43
CA GLU A 259 17.39 5.19 29.03
C GLU A 259 16.80 5.62 27.68
N ALA A 260 16.50 4.67 26.78
CA ALA A 260 15.87 4.96 25.49
C ALA A 260 14.41 5.40 25.60
N ASP A 261 13.72 5.04 26.69
CA ASP A 261 12.38 5.59 26.99
C ASP A 261 12.46 7.09 27.31
N SER A 262 13.55 7.56 27.92
CA SER A 262 13.79 8.99 28.15
C SER A 262 14.08 9.74 26.84
N THR A 263 14.83 9.14 25.91
CA THR A 263 15.08 9.69 24.58
C THR A 263 13.80 9.74 23.75
N ARG A 264 12.93 8.72 23.87
CA ARG A 264 11.62 8.65 23.23
C ARG A 264 10.67 9.72 23.79
N GLU A 265 10.63 9.90 25.11
CA GLU A 265 9.82 10.93 25.75
C GLU A 265 10.29 12.35 25.37
N GLN A 266 11.61 12.55 25.26
CA GLN A 266 12.21 13.79 24.78
C GLN A 266 11.87 14.06 23.30
N ALA A 267 12.03 13.06 22.42
CA ALA A 267 11.67 13.19 21.01
C ALA A 267 10.16 13.48 20.83
N GLN A 268 9.30 12.84 21.64
CA GLN A 268 7.87 13.13 21.67
C GLN A 268 7.56 14.53 22.22
N ALA A 269 8.31 15.03 23.20
CA ALA A 269 8.16 16.38 23.73
C ALA A 269 8.60 17.45 22.70
N GLU A 270 9.73 17.23 22.01
CA GLU A 270 10.23 18.12 20.96
C GLU A 270 9.28 18.12 19.75
N ARG A 271 8.76 16.96 19.35
CA ARG A 271 7.69 16.83 18.36
C ARG A 271 6.43 17.59 18.76
N ARG A 272 5.99 17.47 20.02
CA ARG A 272 4.82 18.23 20.52
C ARG A 272 5.04 19.73 20.43
N ARG A 273 6.24 20.22 20.71
CA ARG A 273 6.61 21.63 20.53
C ARG A 273 6.56 22.03 19.05
N TYR A 274 7.19 21.27 18.18
CA TYR A 274 7.19 21.54 16.73
C TYR A 274 5.78 21.59 16.14
N LEU A 275 4.91 20.63 16.50
CA LEU A 275 3.53 20.59 16.01
C LEU A 275 2.68 21.75 16.57
N ALA A 276 2.95 22.19 17.81
CA ALA A 276 2.30 23.37 18.38
C ALA A 276 2.74 24.65 17.65
N ASP A 277 4.04 24.81 17.41
CA ASP A 277 4.61 25.97 16.69
C ASP A 277 4.15 26.04 15.23
N ALA A 278 3.95 24.87 14.59
CA ALA A 278 3.45 24.77 13.23
C ALA A 278 1.91 24.92 13.11
N GLY A 279 1.18 25.02 14.23
CA GLY A 279 -0.29 25.08 14.24
C GLY A 279 -0.98 23.79 13.78
N LEU A 280 -0.29 22.64 13.83
CA LEU A 280 -0.78 21.33 13.37
C LEU A 280 -1.21 20.38 14.51
N GLY A 281 -1.26 20.89 15.76
CA GLY A 281 -1.60 20.10 16.95
C GLY A 281 -3.11 19.89 17.14
N GLY A 282 -3.70 18.91 16.45
CA GLY A 282 -5.09 18.48 16.66
C GLY A 282 -5.21 17.26 17.58
N THR A 283 -6.01 17.38 18.64
CA THR A 283 -6.43 16.26 19.51
C THR A 283 -7.46 15.39 18.78
N ASN A 284 -7.09 14.19 18.37
CA ASN A 284 -8.07 13.14 18.05
C ASN A 284 -7.94 12.01 19.07
N GLY A 285 -8.86 11.98 20.04
CA GLY A 285 -8.98 10.89 20.99
C GLY A 285 -9.81 11.26 22.21
N LYS A 286 -11.13 10.99 22.12
CA LYS A 286 -12.27 11.17 23.06
C LYS A 286 -13.21 12.25 22.50
N ASP A 287 -14.41 11.94 22.01
CA ASP A 287 -15.47 11.17 22.66
C ASP A 287 -16.26 10.28 21.69
N GLY A 288 -16.57 9.05 22.11
CA GLY A 288 -17.64 8.25 21.52
C GLY A 288 -19.00 8.69 22.10
N PRO A 289 -20.11 8.57 21.35
CA PRO A 289 -21.41 8.95 21.87
C PRO A 289 -21.89 7.89 22.86
N SER A 290 -21.93 8.22 24.15
CA SER A 290 -22.66 7.39 25.12
C SER A 290 -24.12 7.84 25.14
N ALA A 291 -24.99 6.95 24.67
CA ALA A 291 -26.43 7.04 24.86
C ALA A 291 -26.81 6.85 26.34
N GLY A 292 -27.85 7.55 26.79
CA GLY A 292 -28.56 7.26 28.05
C GLY A 292 -29.15 8.49 28.76
N GLY A 293 -30.39 8.88 28.43
CA GLY A 293 -31.25 9.64 29.35
C GLY A 293 -31.96 8.71 30.34
N PRO A 294 -33.04 9.13 31.06
CA PRO A 294 -33.60 10.47 31.26
C PRO A 294 -33.90 10.82 32.76
N GLY A 295 -34.35 12.05 33.03
CA GLY A 295 -35.33 12.34 34.10
C GLY A 295 -34.89 13.24 35.26
N GLY A 296 -35.70 14.27 35.55
CA GLY A 296 -35.71 14.93 36.87
C GLY A 296 -36.02 16.43 36.87
N GLU A 297 -37.30 16.78 36.79
CA GLU A 297 -37.86 18.09 37.22
C GLU A 297 -37.60 18.41 38.71
N ARG A 298 -37.70 19.72 38.99
CA ARG A 298 -37.78 20.48 40.28
C ARG A 298 -36.53 21.33 40.49
N THR A 299 -36.59 22.66 40.62
CA THR A 299 -37.63 23.64 40.98
C THR A 299 -37.25 24.98 40.37
#